data_AF-A0A410QD83-F1
#
_entry.id   AF-A0A410QD83-F1
#
_cell.length_a   1.000
_cell.length_b   1.000
_cell.length_c   1.000
_cell.angle_alpha   90.00
_cell.angle_beta   90.00
_cell.angle_gamma   90.00
#
_symmetry.space_group_name_H-M   'P 1'
#
loop_
_entity.id
_entity.type
_entity.pdbx_description
1 polymer ?
#
loop_
_entity_poly.entity_id
_entity_poly.type
_entity_poly.pdbx_seq_one_letter_code
_entity_poly.pdbx_strand_id
1 'polypeptide(L)'
;MIKELNKKYFKNHPLKEISAARFEYSLYTMDGIEKLVNDALKDKLKPNLEDLKDEAAIESTVKPEELLKYMRKGISANNRQKLRDKILEYEAEMKPLIQRRAITNLQDIYIENTLYFFLHCKENCCDWIIQQYENIRSEYLKSMLCLVLGFRGDVSLIPFLMNEVKRFERYHPDKDYEQGPLLALYELKERFGRS
;
A
#
# COMPACT_ATOMS: atom_id res chain seq x y z
N MET A 1 -13.39 -20.42 7.80
CA MET A 1 -12.55 -19.30 7.35
C MET A 1 -12.25 -19.38 5.86
N ILE A 2 -11.25 -20.12 5.35
CA ILE A 2 -10.93 -20.04 3.90
C ILE A 2 -12.05 -20.57 2.97
N LYS A 3 -12.84 -21.55 3.42
CA LYS A 3 -13.99 -22.11 2.69
C LYS A 3 -15.09 -21.08 2.40
N GLU A 4 -15.13 -19.99 3.17
CA GLU A 4 -16.08 -18.88 2.95
C GLU A 4 -15.74 -18.08 1.69
N LEU A 5 -14.46 -18.09 1.28
CA LEU A 5 -13.95 -17.47 0.04
C LEU A 5 -14.21 -18.36 -1.18
N ASN A 6 -15.46 -18.80 -1.35
CA ASN A 6 -15.88 -19.64 -2.46
C ASN A 6 -16.22 -18.81 -3.72
N LYS A 7 -16.50 -19.51 -4.84
CA LYS A 7 -16.85 -18.86 -6.12
C LYS A 7 -18.07 -17.93 -6.00
N LYS A 8 -19.05 -18.26 -5.15
CA LYS A 8 -20.26 -17.45 -4.94
C LYS A 8 -19.92 -16.13 -4.25
N TYR A 9 -19.03 -16.14 -3.26
CA TYR A 9 -18.59 -14.93 -2.58
C TYR A 9 -17.98 -13.93 -3.57
N PHE A 10 -16.98 -14.35 -4.35
CA PHE A 10 -16.33 -13.47 -5.34
C PHE A 10 -17.22 -13.09 -6.53
N LYS A 11 -18.25 -13.89 -6.84
CA LYS A 11 -19.25 -13.49 -7.83
C LYS A 11 -20.14 -12.35 -7.32
N ASN A 12 -20.42 -12.33 -6.01
CA ASN A 12 -21.23 -11.28 -5.39
C ASN A 12 -20.42 -10.01 -5.11
N HIS A 13 -19.10 -10.12 -5.00
CA HIS A 13 -18.16 -9.02 -4.78
C HIS A 13 -17.14 -8.99 -5.94
N PRO A 14 -17.52 -8.47 -7.12
CA PRO A 14 -16.66 -8.51 -8.30
C PRO A 14 -15.48 -7.54 -8.17
N LEU A 15 -14.33 -7.97 -8.70
CA LEU A 15 -13.20 -7.07 -8.90
C LEU A 15 -13.52 -6.07 -10.02
N LYS A 16 -13.17 -4.81 -9.79
CA LYS A 16 -13.18 -3.77 -10.81
C LYS A 16 -11.91 -3.90 -11.66
N GLU A 17 -12.05 -3.68 -12.98
CA GLU A 17 -10.92 -3.75 -13.91
C GLU A 17 -9.85 -2.69 -13.60
N ILE A 18 -10.30 -1.50 -13.22
CA ILE A 18 -9.45 -0.35 -12.88
C ILE A 18 -9.84 0.13 -11.48
N SER A 19 -8.89 0.13 -10.56
CA SER A 19 -8.97 0.80 -9.26
C SER A 19 -7.55 1.04 -8.73
N ALA A 20 -7.38 2.00 -7.81
CA ALA A 20 -6.09 2.23 -7.16
C ALA A 20 -5.57 0.97 -6.46
N ALA A 21 -6.45 0.25 -5.76
CA ALA A 21 -6.09 -1.01 -5.10
C ALA A 21 -5.62 -2.07 -6.09
N ARG A 22 -6.27 -2.17 -7.27
CA ARG A 22 -5.89 -3.13 -8.32
C ARG A 22 -4.53 -2.79 -8.94
N PHE A 23 -4.27 -1.50 -9.15
CA PHE A 23 -2.98 -1.03 -9.63
C PHE A 23 -1.87 -1.38 -8.64
N GLU A 24 -2.02 -0.99 -7.37
CA GLU A 24 -1.05 -1.31 -6.31
C GLU A 24 -0.86 -2.84 -6.19
N TYR A 25 -1.94 -3.62 -6.10
CA TYR A 25 -1.87 -5.08 -6.05
C TYR A 25 -1.07 -5.69 -7.21
N SER A 26 -1.21 -5.15 -8.43
CA SER A 26 -0.46 -5.64 -9.59
C SER A 26 1.05 -5.37 -9.50
N LEU A 27 1.46 -4.25 -8.89
CA LEU A 27 2.88 -3.93 -8.67
C LEU A 27 3.56 -4.94 -7.75
N TYR A 28 2.81 -5.52 -6.80
CA TYR A 28 3.35 -6.43 -5.78
C TYR A 28 3.18 -7.92 -6.10
N THR A 29 2.32 -8.26 -7.07
CA THR A 29 2.12 -9.66 -7.50
C THR A 29 2.88 -10.02 -8.77
N MET A 30 3.29 -9.02 -9.55
CA MET A 30 3.97 -9.22 -10.82
C MET A 30 5.43 -8.79 -10.68
N ASP A 31 6.29 -9.76 -10.37
CA ASP A 31 7.73 -9.55 -10.23
C ASP A 31 8.30 -8.76 -11.43
N GLY A 32 8.97 -7.65 -11.13
CA GLY A 32 9.66 -6.85 -12.13
C GLY A 32 8.79 -5.85 -12.91
N ILE A 33 7.48 -5.74 -12.66
CA ILE A 33 6.65 -4.72 -13.33
C ILE A 33 7.11 -3.30 -13.01
N GLU A 34 7.43 -2.99 -11.76
CA GLU A 34 7.88 -1.64 -11.38
C GLU A 34 9.16 -1.25 -12.16
N LYS A 35 10.09 -2.20 -12.31
CA LYS A 35 11.29 -2.03 -13.13
C LYS A 35 10.95 -1.87 -14.61
N LEU A 36 10.06 -2.70 -15.17
CA LEU A 36 9.63 -2.60 -16.56
C LEU A 36 8.93 -1.27 -16.88
N VAL A 37 8.06 -0.79 -15.99
CA VAL A 37 7.37 0.51 -16.12
C VAL A 37 8.38 1.65 -16.05
N ASN A 38 9.31 1.61 -15.09
CA ASN A 38 10.35 2.63 -14.96
C ASN A 38 11.31 2.63 -16.17
N ASP A 39 11.74 1.45 -16.64
CA ASP A 39 12.60 1.31 -17.81
C ASP A 39 11.90 1.78 -19.09
N ALA A 40 10.60 1.47 -19.27
CA ALA A 40 9.82 1.91 -20.43
C ALA A 40 9.57 3.43 -20.46
N LEU A 41 9.60 4.09 -19.30
CA LEU A 41 9.40 5.53 -19.17
C LEU A 41 10.72 6.32 -19.10
N LYS A 42 11.86 5.65 -18.92
CA LYS A 42 13.17 6.26 -18.71
C LYS A 42 13.59 7.24 -19.80
N ASP A 43 13.33 6.90 -21.07
CA ASP A 43 13.67 7.75 -22.22
C ASP A 43 12.66 8.88 -22.45
N LYS A 44 11.45 8.76 -21.89
CA LYS A 44 10.36 9.75 -22.01
C LYS A 44 10.33 10.76 -20.86
N LEU A 45 10.97 10.45 -19.74
CA LEU A 45 11.01 11.28 -18.53
C LEU A 45 12.46 11.70 -18.26
N LYS A 46 12.98 12.64 -19.04
CA LYS A 46 14.27 13.26 -18.71
C LYS A 46 14.13 14.04 -17.40
N PRO A 47 14.98 13.80 -16.38
CA PRO A 47 14.91 14.50 -15.12
C PRO A 47 15.13 16.00 -15.35
N ASN A 48 14.27 16.81 -14.75
CA ASN A 48 14.47 18.26 -14.74
C ASN A 48 15.38 18.65 -13.56
N LEU A 49 15.71 19.95 -13.45
CA LEU A 49 16.60 20.43 -12.38
C LEU A 49 16.04 20.18 -10.97
N GLU A 50 14.73 20.22 -10.78
CA GLU A 50 14.09 19.94 -9.49
C GLU A 50 14.17 18.45 -9.15
N ASP A 51 14.00 17.56 -10.13
CA ASP A 51 14.19 16.12 -9.95
C ASP A 51 15.61 15.81 -9.47
N LEU A 52 16.63 16.42 -10.08
CA LEU A 52 18.03 16.22 -9.68
C LEU A 52 18.32 16.74 -8.27
N LYS A 53 17.67 17.85 -7.86
CA LYS A 53 17.78 18.39 -6.50
C LYS A 53 17.13 17.46 -5.48
N ASP A 54 15.94 16.96 -5.78
CA ASP A 54 15.23 16.02 -4.91
C ASP A 54 16.01 14.71 -4.75
N GLU A 55 16.54 14.19 -5.85
CA GLU A 55 17.40 13.01 -5.88
C GLU A 55 18.60 13.18 -4.94
N ALA A 56 19.40 14.24 -5.17
CA ALA A 56 20.58 14.52 -4.36
C ALA A 56 20.24 14.70 -2.88
N ALA A 57 19.13 15.39 -2.57
CA ALA A 57 18.71 15.63 -1.21
C ALA A 57 18.20 14.36 -0.51
N ILE A 58 17.50 13.46 -1.20
CA ILE A 58 17.10 12.15 -0.67
C ILE A 58 18.35 11.31 -0.36
N GLU A 59 19.29 11.24 -1.30
CA GLU A 59 20.51 10.43 -1.15
C GLU A 59 21.40 10.93 -0.01
N SER A 60 21.54 12.26 0.14
CA SER A 60 22.36 12.86 1.18
C SER A 60 21.67 12.96 2.54
N THR A 61 20.41 12.52 2.67
CA THR A 61 19.67 12.64 3.95
C THR A 61 20.27 11.69 5.00
N VAL A 62 20.79 12.27 6.08
CA VAL A 62 21.34 11.54 7.23
C VAL A 62 20.31 11.43 8.37
N LYS A 63 19.41 12.41 8.50
CA LYS A 63 18.35 12.44 9.52
C LYS A 63 17.06 11.84 8.95
N PRO A 64 16.63 10.65 9.40
CA PRO A 64 15.49 9.96 8.80
C PRO A 64 14.20 10.79 8.78
N GLU A 65 13.97 11.63 9.80
CA GLU A 65 12.76 12.46 9.90
C GLU A 65 12.60 13.42 8.72
N GLU A 66 13.71 13.83 8.10
CA GLU A 66 13.69 14.73 6.95
C GLU A 66 13.10 14.07 5.70
N LEU A 67 13.11 12.73 5.62
CA LEU A 67 12.50 11.96 4.53
C LEU A 67 10.97 12.07 4.52
N LEU A 68 10.34 12.37 5.66
CA LEU A 68 8.88 12.52 5.78
C LEU A 68 8.31 13.63 4.89
N LYS A 69 9.11 14.63 4.51
CA LYS A 69 8.68 15.69 3.59
C LYS A 69 8.54 15.15 2.16
N TYR A 70 9.44 14.26 1.74
CA TYR A 70 9.43 13.66 0.40
C TYR A 70 8.34 12.60 0.27
N MET A 71 7.99 11.90 1.35
CA MET A 71 6.82 11.00 1.35
C MET A 71 5.50 11.71 1.00
N ARG A 72 5.47 13.05 1.07
CA ARG A 72 4.30 13.89 0.77
C ARG A 72 4.47 14.71 -0.51
N LYS A 73 5.68 14.75 -1.08
CA LYS A 73 5.99 15.59 -2.24
C LYS A 73 5.72 14.80 -3.52
N GLY A 74 5.13 15.46 -4.51
CA GLY A 74 5.05 14.92 -5.86
C GLY A 74 6.46 14.92 -6.49
N ILE A 75 7.17 13.81 -6.34
CA ILE A 75 8.48 13.56 -6.95
C ILE A 75 8.35 12.57 -8.10
N SER A 76 9.32 12.57 -9.02
CA SER A 76 9.37 11.62 -10.13
C SER A 76 9.32 10.16 -9.65
N ALA A 77 8.90 9.25 -10.54
CA ALA A 77 8.85 7.81 -10.24
C ALA A 77 10.22 7.27 -9.79
N ASN A 78 11.31 7.69 -10.46
CA ASN A 78 12.66 7.32 -10.08
C ASN A 78 13.02 7.79 -8.66
N ASN A 79 12.75 9.05 -8.34
CA ASN A 79 13.03 9.59 -7.00
C ASN A 79 12.13 8.97 -5.94
N ARG A 80 10.90 8.59 -6.30
CA ARG A 80 10.01 7.84 -5.40
C ARG A 80 10.58 6.47 -5.05
N GLN A 81 11.14 5.74 -6.02
CA GLN A 81 11.81 4.47 -5.74
C GLN A 81 13.02 4.69 -4.83
N LYS A 82 13.88 5.68 -5.13
CA LYS A 82 15.03 6.01 -4.27
C LYS A 82 14.61 6.39 -2.85
N LEU A 83 13.55 7.19 -2.70
CA LEU A 83 12.97 7.50 -1.39
C LEU A 83 12.52 6.24 -0.67
N ARG A 84 11.78 5.36 -1.35
CA ARG A 84 11.25 4.10 -0.83
C ARG A 84 12.36 3.17 -0.36
N ASP A 85 13.43 3.03 -1.12
CA ASP A 85 14.62 2.28 -0.70
C ASP A 85 15.26 2.92 0.54
N LYS A 86 15.41 4.24 0.55
CA LYS A 86 16.03 4.98 1.66
C LYS A 86 15.24 4.89 2.96
N ILE A 87 13.90 4.96 2.92
CA ILE A 87 13.08 4.83 4.14
C ILE A 87 13.13 3.41 4.71
N LEU A 88 13.37 2.38 3.88
CA LEU A 88 13.57 1.01 4.34
C LEU A 88 14.98 0.79 4.93
N GLU A 89 16.00 1.51 4.46
CA GLU A 89 17.32 1.51 5.10
C GLU A 89 17.22 2.01 6.56
N TYR A 90 16.35 3.00 6.82
CA TYR A 90 16.08 3.57 8.14
C TYR A 90 14.81 3.02 8.79
N GLU A 91 14.48 1.74 8.58
CA GLU A 91 13.19 1.16 9.00
C GLU A 91 12.87 1.40 10.48
N ALA A 92 13.83 1.21 11.39
CA ALA A 92 13.61 1.30 12.84
C ALA A 92 13.21 2.73 13.26
N GLU A 93 13.85 3.74 12.68
CA GLU A 93 13.60 5.16 12.92
C GLU A 93 12.34 5.64 12.18
N MET A 94 12.13 5.16 10.95
CA MET A 94 11.02 5.59 10.11
C MET A 94 9.68 4.99 10.52
N LYS A 95 9.64 3.74 10.98
CA LYS A 95 8.40 3.04 11.36
C LYS A 95 7.54 3.85 12.34
N PRO A 96 8.01 4.31 13.52
CA PRO A 96 7.17 5.06 14.45
C PRO A 96 6.71 6.41 13.89
N LEU A 97 7.50 7.03 13.01
CA LEU A 97 7.15 8.29 12.36
C LEU A 97 6.03 8.09 11.34
N ILE A 98 6.15 7.06 10.51
CA ILE A 98 5.17 6.69 9.49
C ILE A 98 3.86 6.30 10.15
N GLN A 99 3.91 5.44 11.18
CA GLN A 99 2.76 5.03 11.97
C GLN A 99 2.01 6.21 12.59
N ARG A 100 2.72 7.14 13.24
CA ARG A 100 2.11 8.33 13.84
C ARG A 100 1.37 9.19 12.81
N ARG A 101 1.98 9.39 11.65
CA ARG A 101 1.38 10.21 10.57
C ARG A 101 0.25 9.47 9.85
N ALA A 102 0.33 8.16 9.67
CA ALA A 102 -0.69 7.34 9.03
C ALA A 102 -2.08 7.50 9.69
N ILE A 103 -2.13 7.68 11.01
CA ILE A 103 -3.38 7.89 11.75
C ILE A 103 -4.17 9.11 11.24
N THR A 104 -3.49 10.20 10.86
CA THR A 104 -4.13 11.50 10.60
C THR A 104 -4.01 12.01 9.17
N ASN A 105 -3.09 11.46 8.37
CA ASN A 105 -2.82 11.94 7.02
C ASN A 105 -3.86 11.45 6.01
N LEU A 106 -4.24 12.34 5.09
CA LEU A 106 -5.23 12.11 4.03
C LEU A 106 -4.66 12.26 2.61
N GLN A 107 -3.36 12.56 2.47
CA GLN A 107 -2.74 12.78 1.16
C GLN A 107 -2.40 11.44 0.49
N ASP A 108 -2.93 11.21 -0.70
CA ASP A 108 -2.76 9.96 -1.46
C ASP A 108 -1.29 9.58 -1.67
N ILE A 109 -0.44 10.55 -2.05
CA ILE A 109 1.01 10.33 -2.22
C ILE A 109 1.65 9.79 -0.94
N TYR A 110 1.22 10.28 0.22
CA TYR A 110 1.72 9.78 1.51
C TYR A 110 1.20 8.38 1.81
N ILE A 111 -0.06 8.12 1.46
CA ILE A 111 -0.72 6.81 1.63
C ILE A 111 -0.01 5.75 0.78
N GLU A 112 0.29 6.04 -0.49
CA GLU A 112 1.01 5.13 -1.39
C GLU A 112 2.43 4.82 -0.88
N ASN A 113 3.15 5.82 -0.38
CA ASN A 113 4.48 5.58 0.23
C ASN A 113 4.39 4.83 1.57
N THR A 114 3.33 5.05 2.35
CA THR A 114 3.06 4.31 3.59
C THR A 114 2.73 2.85 3.30
N LEU A 115 1.91 2.59 2.27
CA LEU A 115 1.56 1.26 1.79
C LEU A 115 2.82 0.49 1.39
N TYR A 116 3.67 1.09 0.55
CA TYR A 116 4.95 0.50 0.16
C TYR A 116 5.79 0.13 1.38
N PHE A 117 5.98 1.06 2.31
CA PHE A 117 6.76 0.81 3.52
C PHE A 117 6.22 -0.40 4.31
N PHE A 118 4.91 -0.47 4.53
CA PHE A 118 4.33 -1.58 5.29
C PHE A 118 4.34 -2.92 4.55
N LEU A 119 4.34 -2.92 3.23
CA LEU A 119 4.50 -4.14 2.44
C LEU A 119 5.92 -4.69 2.51
N HIS A 120 6.93 -3.82 2.61
CA HIS A 120 8.35 -4.20 2.47
C HIS A 120 9.16 -4.15 3.77
N CYS A 121 8.66 -3.56 4.85
CA CYS A 121 9.36 -3.56 6.13
C CYS A 121 9.63 -4.99 6.62
N LYS A 122 10.76 -5.20 7.30
CA LYS A 122 11.18 -6.50 7.85
C LYS A 122 10.20 -6.96 8.92
N GLU A 123 9.82 -6.08 9.84
CA GLU A 123 8.92 -6.44 10.92
C GLU A 123 7.47 -6.55 10.42
N ASN A 124 6.71 -7.55 10.87
CA ASN A 124 5.30 -7.65 10.52
C ASN A 124 4.51 -6.50 11.17
N CYS A 125 3.74 -5.77 10.37
CA CYS A 125 2.97 -4.61 10.79
C CYS A 125 1.47 -4.90 11.00
N CYS A 126 1.01 -6.14 10.77
CA CYS A 126 -0.41 -6.51 10.85
C CYS A 126 -1.03 -6.19 12.21
N ASP A 127 -0.36 -6.52 13.32
CA ASP A 127 -0.87 -6.26 14.67
C ASP A 127 -1.10 -4.76 14.91
N TRP A 128 -0.14 -3.93 14.51
CA TRP A 128 -0.26 -2.49 14.61
C TRP A 128 -1.41 -1.96 13.75
N ILE A 129 -1.55 -2.45 12.50
CA ILE A 129 -2.63 -2.07 11.60
C ILE A 129 -3.98 -2.37 12.25
N ILE A 130 -4.19 -3.58 12.75
CA ILE A 130 -5.44 -3.98 13.39
C ILE A 130 -5.72 -3.14 14.65
N GLN A 131 -4.71 -2.94 15.50
CA GLN A 131 -4.86 -2.14 16.72
C GLN A 131 -5.23 -0.68 16.46
N GLN A 132 -4.74 -0.10 15.36
CA GLN A 132 -4.95 1.32 15.04
C GLN A 132 -6.02 1.55 13.98
N TYR A 133 -6.60 0.50 13.39
CA TYR A 133 -7.44 0.61 12.20
C TYR A 133 -8.57 1.63 12.35
N GLU A 134 -9.30 1.58 13.46
CA GLU A 134 -10.41 2.50 13.75
C GLU A 134 -9.96 3.96 13.98
N ASN A 135 -8.72 4.18 14.41
CA ASN A 135 -8.16 5.52 14.64
C ASN A 135 -7.70 6.20 13.35
N ILE A 136 -7.52 5.43 12.26
CA ILE A 136 -7.07 5.96 10.97
C ILE A 136 -8.19 6.78 10.33
N ARG A 137 -7.90 8.04 10.01
CA ARG A 137 -8.88 8.96 9.45
C ARG A 137 -9.19 8.72 7.97
N SER A 138 -8.19 8.27 7.20
CA SER A 138 -8.35 8.08 5.75
C SER A 138 -8.99 6.73 5.44
N GLU A 139 -10.18 6.76 4.86
CA GLU A 139 -10.86 5.57 4.33
C GLU A 139 -10.10 4.94 3.16
N TYR A 140 -9.40 5.76 2.36
CA TYR A 140 -8.49 5.26 1.33
C TYR A 140 -7.30 4.49 1.95
N LEU A 141 -6.68 5.04 3.00
CA LEU A 141 -5.60 4.34 3.69
C LEU A 141 -6.09 3.04 4.34
N LYS A 142 -7.27 3.05 4.97
CA LYS A 142 -7.90 1.82 5.49
C LYS A 142 -8.01 0.74 4.42
N SER A 143 -8.54 1.09 3.24
CA SER A 143 -8.58 0.20 2.07
C SER A 143 -7.20 -0.31 1.68
N MET A 144 -6.19 0.56 1.60
CA MET A 144 -4.81 0.16 1.25
C MET A 144 -4.17 -0.74 2.32
N LEU A 145 -4.42 -0.48 3.60
CA LEU A 145 -3.91 -1.32 4.69
C LEU A 145 -4.55 -2.70 4.70
N CYS A 146 -5.79 -2.85 4.22
CA CYS A 146 -6.35 -4.18 3.97
C CYS A 146 -5.49 -5.00 2.99
N LEU A 147 -4.91 -4.38 1.95
CA LEU A 147 -3.98 -5.09 1.06
C LEU A 147 -2.77 -5.60 1.82
N VAL A 148 -2.17 -4.76 2.69
CA VAL A 148 -1.04 -5.18 3.55
C VAL A 148 -1.42 -6.41 4.38
N LEU A 149 -2.60 -6.40 4.99
CA LEU A 149 -3.13 -7.53 5.76
C LEU A 149 -3.28 -8.80 4.90
N GLY A 150 -3.68 -8.67 3.63
CA GLY A 150 -3.76 -9.79 2.70
C GLY A 150 -2.40 -10.40 2.35
N PHE A 151 -1.40 -9.57 2.09
CA PHE A 151 -0.05 -10.02 1.74
C PHE A 151 0.75 -10.54 2.94
N ARG A 152 0.58 -9.93 4.12
CA ARG A 152 1.45 -10.17 5.30
C ARG A 152 0.77 -10.89 6.45
N GLY A 153 -0.56 -10.94 6.45
CA GLY A 153 -1.34 -11.64 7.47
C GLY A 153 -1.62 -13.09 7.12
N ASP A 154 -2.53 -13.68 7.91
CA ASP A 154 -2.98 -15.06 7.77
C ASP A 154 -4.52 -15.17 7.71
N VAL A 155 -5.03 -16.40 7.62
CA VAL A 155 -6.45 -16.70 7.45
C VAL A 155 -7.36 -16.22 8.60
N SER A 156 -6.81 -15.87 9.77
CA SER A 156 -7.56 -15.29 10.89
C SER A 156 -8.14 -13.91 10.57
N LEU A 157 -7.57 -13.20 9.60
CA LEU A 157 -8.02 -11.86 9.18
C LEU A 157 -9.19 -11.90 8.20
N ILE A 158 -9.58 -13.08 7.69
CA ILE A 158 -10.67 -13.22 6.71
C ILE A 158 -11.98 -12.57 7.19
N PRO A 159 -12.47 -12.81 8.42
CA PRO A 159 -13.72 -12.20 8.88
C PRO A 159 -13.66 -10.66 8.91
N PHE A 160 -12.52 -10.10 9.33
CA PHE A 160 -12.30 -8.66 9.34
C PHE A 160 -12.35 -8.09 7.92
N LEU A 161 -11.60 -8.67 6.98
CA LEU A 161 -11.56 -8.22 5.59
C LEU A 161 -12.93 -8.35 4.90
N MET A 162 -13.67 -9.44 5.14
CA MET A 162 -15.03 -9.61 4.59
C MET A 162 -16.02 -8.57 5.13
N ASN A 163 -15.86 -8.15 6.39
CA ASN A 163 -16.66 -7.07 6.96
C ASN A 163 -16.28 -5.72 6.34
N GLU A 164 -15.01 -5.48 6.08
CA GLU A 164 -14.54 -4.24 5.43
C GLU A 164 -15.02 -4.12 3.98
N VAL A 165 -15.05 -5.21 3.20
CA VAL A 165 -15.70 -5.22 1.87
C VAL A 165 -17.12 -4.70 1.97
N LYS A 166 -17.94 -5.27 2.87
CA LYS A 166 -19.34 -4.87 3.06
C LYS A 166 -19.46 -3.44 3.59
N ARG A 167 -18.57 -3.00 4.47
CA ARG A 167 -18.56 -1.65 5.04
C ARG A 167 -18.31 -0.62 3.93
N PHE A 168 -17.29 -0.83 3.09
CA PHE A 168 -16.98 0.06 1.98
C PHE A 168 -18.10 0.09 0.92
N GLU A 169 -18.62 -1.07 0.53
CA GLU A 169 -19.77 -1.14 -0.41
C GLU A 169 -20.99 -0.37 0.12
N ARG A 170 -21.22 -0.37 1.44
CA ARG A 170 -22.37 0.30 2.06
C ARG A 170 -22.16 1.80 2.23
N TYR A 171 -21.00 2.22 2.74
CA TYR A 171 -20.77 3.61 3.17
C TYR A 171 -19.98 4.45 2.18
N HIS A 172 -19.30 3.82 1.21
CA HIS A 172 -18.52 4.46 0.16
C HIS A 172 -18.82 3.88 -1.24
N PRO A 173 -20.11 3.75 -1.64
CA PRO A 173 -20.49 3.09 -2.90
C PRO A 173 -20.01 3.82 -4.16
N ASP A 174 -19.67 5.11 -4.05
CA ASP A 174 -19.13 5.95 -5.13
C ASP A 174 -17.60 5.83 -5.27
N LYS A 175 -16.96 5.06 -4.39
CA LYS A 175 -15.52 4.80 -4.39
C LYS A 175 -15.23 3.34 -4.72
N ASP A 176 -13.94 3.05 -4.89
CA ASP A 176 -13.42 1.69 -5.11
C ASP A 176 -12.69 1.15 -3.87
N TYR A 177 -13.00 1.65 -2.67
CA TYR A 177 -12.30 1.29 -1.43
C TYR A 177 -12.56 -0.15 -1.00
N GLU A 178 -13.66 -0.76 -1.43
CA GLU A 178 -13.92 -2.19 -1.22
C GLU A 178 -12.90 -3.08 -1.95
N GLN A 179 -12.26 -2.56 -3.01
CA GLN A 179 -11.29 -3.33 -3.79
C GLN A 179 -10.04 -3.68 -2.96
N GLY A 180 -9.64 -2.85 -1.99
CA GLY A 180 -8.53 -3.14 -1.08
C GLY A 180 -8.71 -4.44 -0.29
N PRO A 181 -9.72 -4.54 0.60
CA PRO A 181 -10.01 -5.77 1.32
C PRO A 181 -10.43 -6.93 0.41
N LEU A 182 -11.08 -6.68 -0.73
CA LEU A 182 -11.43 -7.75 -1.66
C LEU A 182 -10.20 -8.41 -2.28
N LEU A 183 -9.23 -7.63 -2.76
CA LEU A 183 -7.95 -8.14 -3.28
C LEU A 183 -7.13 -8.82 -2.19
N ALA A 184 -7.17 -8.33 -0.96
CA ALA A 184 -6.56 -9.01 0.18
C ALA A 184 -7.13 -10.41 0.44
N LEU A 185 -8.45 -10.58 0.27
CA LEU A 185 -9.10 -11.90 0.36
C LEU A 185 -8.70 -12.84 -0.80
N TYR A 186 -8.52 -12.30 -2.01
CA TYR A 186 -7.95 -13.08 -3.12
C TYR A 186 -6.54 -13.56 -2.78
N GLU A 187 -5.71 -12.69 -2.23
CA GLU A 187 -4.34 -13.01 -1.85
C GLU A 187 -4.28 -14.10 -0.79
N LEU A 188 -5.06 -13.97 0.28
CA LEU A 188 -5.15 -15.01 1.32
C LEU A 188 -5.65 -16.34 0.74
N LYS A 189 -6.61 -16.31 -0.19
CA LYS A 189 -7.08 -17.52 -0.85
C LYS A 189 -6.01 -18.15 -1.73
N GLU A 190 -5.25 -17.37 -2.48
CA GLU A 190 -4.18 -17.88 -3.33
C GLU A 190 -3.05 -18.50 -2.49
N ARG A 191 -2.64 -17.83 -1.40
CA ARG A 191 -1.58 -18.27 -0.49
C ARG A 191 -1.94 -19.52 0.32
N PHE A 192 -3.19 -19.66 0.75
CA PHE A 192 -3.59 -20.72 1.71
C PHE A 192 -4.65 -21.69 1.18
N GLY A 193 -5.27 -21.42 0.03
CA GLY A 193 -6.42 -22.18 -0.50
C GLY A 193 -6.04 -23.35 -1.42
N ARG A 194 -4.75 -23.53 -1.73
CA ARG A 194 -4.22 -24.64 -2.54
C ARG A 194 -3.75 -25.83 -1.68
N SER A 195 -4.46 -26.12 -0.58
CA SER A 195 -4.22 -27.31 0.26
C SER A 195 -5.22 -28.43 -0.03
#